data_AF-A0A653ZA22-F1
#
_entry.id   AF-A0A653ZA22-F1
#
_cell.length_a   1.000
_cell.length_b   1.000
_cell.length_c   1.000
_cell.angle_alpha   90.00
_cell.angle_beta   90.00
_cell.angle_gamma   90.00
#
_symmetry.space_group_name_H-M   'P 1'
#
loop_
_entity.id
_entity.type
_entity.pdbx_description
1 polymer ?
#
loop_
_entity_poly.entity_id
_entity_poly.type
_entity_poly.pdbx_seq_one_letter_code
_entity_poly.pdbx_strand_id
1 'polypeptide(L)'
;MLPSYDFFVHPMYLVELKKDIWSDSPVPAKLTYGKKKYDIDIVYRGAHIREFEKKSYHVMFYKPKKFQGAKEFHLNSEFMDPSLIRNKLSLDFFHDIGVLSPKSQHVFIKINGQIQGVYLQLESVDENFLKNRGLPSGSIYYAIDDDANFSLMSERDKDVKTELFAGYEFKYSNKNSEEQLSEFVFQANTLSRADYEKEIGKFLHVDKYLRWLAGVIFTQNFDGFVHNYALYHNDETNLFEVIPWDYDATWGRDVQGRPLNHEYIRIQGYNTLSARLLDIPVFRKQYRSILEEILEEQFTVSFMMPKVEGLCESIRPYLLQDPYMKEKLETFDQEADMIDEYINKRRKYIQDHLHELD
;
A
#
# COMPACT_ATOMS: atom_id res chain seq x y z
N MET A 1 8.55 -12.55 19.60
CA MET A 1 7.18 -13.06 19.78
C MET A 1 6.21 -12.06 19.16
N LEU A 2 5.27 -12.53 18.34
CA LEU A 2 4.24 -11.68 17.74
C LEU A 2 3.20 -11.23 18.78
N PRO A 3 2.64 -10.01 18.67
CA PRO A 3 1.47 -9.61 19.43
C PRO A 3 0.32 -10.62 19.21
N SER A 4 -0.32 -11.03 20.30
CA SER A 4 -1.46 -11.96 20.26
C SER A 4 -2.75 -11.22 20.56
N TYR A 5 -3.71 -11.28 19.65
CA TYR A 5 -5.00 -10.61 19.74
C TYR A 5 -6.14 -11.60 19.88
N ASP A 6 -6.91 -11.48 20.96
CA ASP A 6 -8.07 -12.32 21.20
C ASP A 6 -9.33 -11.50 20.97
N PHE A 7 -9.99 -11.75 19.83
CA PHE A 7 -11.26 -11.15 19.49
C PHE A 7 -12.43 -11.97 20.03
N PHE A 8 -13.48 -11.27 20.44
CA PHE A 8 -14.79 -11.84 20.74
C PHE A 8 -15.84 -11.16 19.87
N VAL A 9 -16.56 -11.97 19.08
CA VAL A 9 -17.70 -11.54 18.27
C VAL A 9 -18.90 -12.35 18.75
N HIS A 10 -19.94 -11.69 19.26
CA HIS A 10 -21.12 -12.37 19.76
C HIS A 10 -21.70 -13.28 18.65
N PRO A 11 -22.15 -14.52 18.95
CA PRO A 11 -22.61 -15.45 17.91
C PRO A 11 -23.66 -14.88 16.94
N MET A 12 -24.60 -14.05 17.43
CA MET A 12 -25.57 -13.36 16.58
C MET A 12 -24.91 -12.43 15.55
N TYR A 13 -23.93 -11.63 15.98
CA TYR A 13 -23.18 -10.74 15.09
C TYR A 13 -22.25 -11.49 14.15
N LEU A 14 -21.74 -12.65 14.56
CA LEU A 14 -20.95 -13.50 13.65
C LEU A 14 -21.81 -14.10 12.54
N VAL A 15 -23.06 -14.47 12.85
CA VAL A 15 -24.03 -14.92 11.83
C VAL A 15 -24.36 -13.78 10.87
N GLU A 16 -24.58 -12.56 11.38
CA GLU A 16 -24.80 -11.36 10.56
C GLU A 16 -23.62 -11.07 9.64
N LEU A 17 -22.40 -11.02 10.18
CA LEU A 17 -21.18 -10.78 9.42
C LEU A 17 -20.95 -11.84 8.32
N LYS A 18 -21.35 -13.09 8.55
CA LYS A 18 -21.22 -14.19 7.57
C LYS A 18 -22.38 -14.28 6.57
N LYS A 19 -23.50 -13.58 6.82
CA LYS A 19 -24.70 -13.68 5.99
C LYS A 19 -24.46 -13.09 4.60
N ASP A 20 -23.77 -11.96 4.54
CA ASP A 20 -23.35 -11.31 3.32
C ASP A 20 -21.91 -10.82 3.50
N ILE A 21 -20.95 -11.58 2.95
CA ILE A 21 -19.53 -11.25 3.08
C ILE A 21 -19.17 -9.96 2.33
N TRP A 22 -20.01 -9.50 1.39
CA TRP A 22 -19.79 -8.29 0.60
C TRP A 22 -20.34 -7.03 1.29
N SER A 23 -21.04 -7.19 2.41
CA SER A 23 -21.51 -6.06 3.21
C SER A 23 -20.33 -5.31 3.84
N ASP A 24 -20.38 -3.99 3.74
CA ASP A 24 -19.47 -3.06 4.45
C ASP A 24 -20.06 -2.57 5.77
N SER A 25 -21.18 -3.15 6.22
CA SER A 25 -21.76 -2.83 7.52
C SER A 25 -21.00 -3.54 8.64
N PRO A 26 -20.34 -2.82 9.56
CA PRO A 26 -19.60 -3.44 10.65
C PRO A 26 -20.53 -3.97 11.73
N VAL A 27 -20.03 -4.94 12.51
CA VAL A 27 -20.72 -5.47 13.68
C VAL A 27 -19.91 -5.22 14.96
N PRO A 28 -20.57 -5.07 16.13
CA PRO A 28 -19.87 -4.90 17.40
C PRO A 28 -19.04 -6.13 17.78
N ALA A 29 -17.83 -5.89 18.28
CA ALA A 29 -16.92 -6.91 18.78
C ALA A 29 -16.08 -6.38 19.95
N LYS A 30 -15.25 -7.26 20.52
CA LYS A 30 -14.26 -6.89 21.54
C LYS A 30 -12.90 -7.42 21.16
N LEU A 31 -11.86 -6.62 21.36
CA LEU A 31 -10.47 -7.04 21.29
C LEU A 31 -9.89 -7.11 22.70
N THR A 32 -9.18 -8.20 23.01
CA THR A 32 -8.32 -8.31 24.19
C THR A 32 -6.87 -8.38 23.75
N TYR A 33 -6.03 -7.53 24.33
CA TYR A 33 -4.58 -7.53 24.14
C TYR A 33 -3.88 -7.42 25.51
N GLY A 34 -3.16 -8.47 25.89
CA GLY A 34 -2.63 -8.62 27.25
C GLY A 34 -3.76 -8.55 28.28
N LYS A 35 -3.69 -7.57 29.19
CA LYS A 35 -4.73 -7.34 30.21
C LYS A 35 -5.79 -6.29 29.81
N LYS A 36 -5.62 -5.63 28.66
CA LYS A 36 -6.50 -4.55 28.21
C LYS A 36 -7.59 -5.08 27.29
N LYS A 37 -8.79 -4.51 27.41
CA LYS A 37 -9.96 -4.81 26.57
C LYS A 37 -10.40 -3.56 25.83
N TYR A 38 -10.89 -3.75 24.62
CA TYR A 38 -11.32 -2.71 23.72
C TYR A 38 -12.66 -3.12 23.13
N ASP A 39 -13.67 -2.28 23.28
CA ASP A 39 -14.90 -2.34 22.49
C ASP A 39 -14.58 -1.78 21.11
N ILE A 40 -14.91 -2.54 20.08
CA ILE A 40 -14.58 -2.26 18.69
C ILE A 40 -15.79 -2.56 17.80
N ASP A 41 -15.76 -2.04 16.60
CA ASP A 41 -16.56 -2.53 15.49
C ASP A 41 -15.62 -3.26 14.51
N ILE A 42 -16.11 -4.33 13.89
CA ILE A 42 -15.33 -5.16 12.96
C ILE A 42 -16.15 -5.47 11.70
N VAL A 43 -15.49 -5.42 10.54
CA VAL A 43 -16.07 -5.74 9.24
C VAL A 43 -15.05 -6.49 8.39
N TYR A 44 -15.50 -7.26 7.40
CA TYR A 44 -14.58 -7.78 6.38
C TYR A 44 -14.07 -6.64 5.50
N ARG A 45 -12.85 -6.78 4.97
CA ARG A 45 -12.27 -5.77 4.06
C ARG A 45 -11.83 -6.37 2.73
N GLY A 46 -11.59 -5.48 1.76
CA GLY A 46 -11.09 -5.81 0.43
C GLY A 46 -12.21 -6.27 -0.51
N ALA A 47 -11.84 -6.87 -1.64
CA ALA A 47 -12.75 -7.42 -2.63
C ALA A 47 -12.63 -8.95 -2.66
N HIS A 48 -11.88 -9.49 -3.62
CA HIS A 48 -11.69 -10.94 -3.81
C HIS A 48 -11.18 -11.66 -2.54
N ILE A 49 -10.39 -10.98 -1.69
CA ILE A 49 -9.88 -11.56 -0.44
C ILE A 49 -10.98 -11.93 0.58
N ARG A 50 -12.21 -11.45 0.40
CA ARG A 50 -13.36 -11.85 1.23
C ARG A 50 -13.79 -13.28 0.97
N GLU A 51 -13.42 -13.87 -0.16
CA GLU A 51 -13.80 -15.25 -0.51
C GLU A 51 -13.03 -16.28 0.34
N PHE A 52 -11.81 -15.98 0.77
CA PHE A 52 -10.99 -16.90 1.54
C PHE A 52 -11.57 -17.23 2.91
N GLU A 53 -11.46 -18.49 3.34
CA GLU A 53 -11.87 -18.89 4.67
C GLU A 53 -11.14 -18.09 5.77
N LYS A 54 -9.83 -17.84 5.55
CA LYS A 54 -9.03 -16.88 6.29
C LYS A 54 -9.34 -15.43 5.84
N LYS A 55 -10.44 -14.89 6.36
CA LYS A 55 -10.97 -13.55 6.05
C LYS A 55 -10.00 -12.44 6.48
N SER A 56 -10.00 -11.32 5.78
CA SER A 56 -9.34 -10.07 6.22
C SER A 56 -10.33 -9.12 6.88
N TYR A 57 -9.88 -8.30 7.82
CA TYR A 57 -10.73 -7.46 8.65
C TYR A 57 -10.31 -5.99 8.65
N HIS A 58 -11.30 -5.09 8.75
CA HIS A 58 -11.10 -3.71 9.18
C HIS A 58 -11.65 -3.57 10.60
N VAL A 59 -10.83 -3.02 11.49
CA VAL A 59 -11.10 -2.93 12.94
C VAL A 59 -11.13 -1.46 13.36
N MET A 60 -12.24 -1.03 13.94
CA MET A 60 -12.47 0.35 14.39
C MET A 60 -12.63 0.40 15.90
N PHE A 61 -11.87 1.26 16.57
CA PHE A 61 -11.87 1.38 18.02
C PHE A 61 -12.97 2.31 18.53
N TYR A 62 -13.94 1.73 19.23
CA TYR A 62 -15.04 2.48 19.82
C TYR A 62 -14.67 2.98 21.22
N LYS A 63 -14.29 2.06 22.12
CA LYS A 63 -13.93 2.38 23.52
C LYS A 63 -12.87 1.43 24.08
N PRO A 64 -11.67 1.91 24.47
CA PRO A 64 -11.13 3.25 24.23
C PRO A 64 -11.09 3.64 22.75
N LYS A 65 -11.21 4.93 22.43
CA LYS A 65 -11.23 5.45 21.05
C LYS A 65 -9.93 5.21 20.26
N LYS A 66 -8.86 4.81 20.94
CA LYS A 66 -7.56 4.59 20.30
C LYS A 66 -6.84 3.37 20.85
N PHE A 67 -6.11 2.72 19.96
CA PHE A 67 -5.15 1.66 20.23
C PHE A 67 -3.82 2.05 19.62
N GLN A 68 -2.78 2.16 20.45
CA GLN A 68 -1.41 2.52 20.03
C GLN A 68 -1.33 3.76 19.11
N GLY A 69 -2.16 4.77 19.37
CA GLY A 69 -2.18 6.02 18.60
C GLY A 69 -3.14 6.05 17.40
N ALA A 70 -3.73 4.92 17.00
CA ALA A 70 -4.67 4.81 15.89
C ALA A 70 -6.13 4.62 16.37
N LYS A 71 -7.10 5.11 15.58
CA LYS A 71 -8.54 4.86 15.80
C LYS A 71 -9.04 3.61 15.09
N GLU A 72 -8.28 3.13 14.11
CA GLU A 72 -8.61 1.94 13.32
C GLU A 72 -7.33 1.34 12.73
N PHE A 73 -7.38 0.07 12.36
CA PHE A 73 -6.33 -0.59 11.58
C PHE A 73 -6.95 -1.66 10.69
N HIS A 74 -6.14 -2.17 9.76
CA HIS A 74 -6.52 -3.29 8.91
C HIS A 74 -5.76 -4.55 9.34
N LEU A 75 -6.42 -5.70 9.30
CA LEU A 75 -5.83 -7.02 9.51
C LEU A 75 -5.98 -7.81 8.23
N ASN A 76 -4.90 -7.88 7.46
CA ASN A 76 -4.87 -8.68 6.24
C ASN A 76 -4.43 -10.11 6.56
N SER A 77 -5.12 -11.07 5.95
CA SER A 77 -4.69 -12.46 5.96
C SER A 77 -3.45 -12.69 5.08
N GLU A 78 -3.19 -11.79 4.13
CA GLU A 78 -2.11 -11.86 3.13
C GLU A 78 -2.11 -13.21 2.40
N PHE A 79 -3.29 -13.81 2.22
CA PHE A 79 -3.42 -15.23 1.86
C PHE A 79 -3.04 -15.55 0.40
N MET A 80 -3.07 -14.56 -0.48
CA MET A 80 -2.60 -14.68 -1.86
C MET A 80 -1.08 -14.69 -1.96
N ASP A 81 -0.39 -14.08 -0.99
CA ASP A 81 1.07 -14.04 -0.89
C ASP A 81 1.55 -15.29 -0.12
N PRO A 82 2.24 -16.25 -0.76
CA PRO A 82 2.73 -17.44 -0.07
C PRO A 82 3.76 -17.14 1.03
N SER A 83 4.37 -15.96 1.00
CA SER A 83 5.36 -15.51 1.98
C SER A 83 4.74 -14.77 3.17
N LEU A 84 3.52 -14.23 3.04
CA LEU A 84 2.88 -13.32 3.99
C LEU A 84 3.70 -12.05 4.32
N ILE A 85 4.77 -11.74 3.61
CA ILE A 85 5.69 -10.64 3.93
C ILE A 85 5.81 -9.58 2.84
N ARG A 86 5.35 -9.83 1.60
CA ARG A 86 5.58 -8.93 0.46
C ARG A 86 5.00 -7.54 0.69
N ASN A 87 3.78 -7.47 1.23
CA ASN A 87 3.14 -6.20 1.53
C ASN A 87 3.94 -5.39 2.55
N LYS A 88 4.34 -6.02 3.67
CA LYS A 88 5.18 -5.37 4.68
C LYS A 88 6.54 -4.94 4.12
N LEU A 89 7.20 -5.83 3.40
CA LEU A 89 8.52 -5.60 2.81
C LEU A 89 8.49 -4.41 1.84
N SER A 90 7.45 -4.34 1.00
CA SER A 90 7.21 -3.23 0.09
C SER A 90 6.98 -1.93 0.85
N LEU A 91 6.01 -1.88 1.77
CA LEU A 91 5.67 -0.65 2.46
C LEU A 91 6.84 -0.12 3.31
N ASP A 92 7.60 -1.00 3.94
CA ASP A 92 8.83 -0.62 4.65
C ASP A 92 9.92 -0.16 3.66
N PHE A 93 10.04 -0.77 2.48
CA PHE A 93 10.95 -0.32 1.42
C PHE A 93 10.62 1.09 0.92
N PHE A 94 9.33 1.41 0.69
CA PHE A 94 8.91 2.77 0.34
C PHE A 94 9.31 3.80 1.41
N HIS A 95 9.16 3.44 2.69
CA HIS A 95 9.64 4.28 3.79
C HIS A 95 11.16 4.48 3.72
N ASP A 96 11.93 3.42 3.49
CA ASP A 96 13.39 3.47 3.46
C ASP A 96 13.95 4.31 2.29
N ILE A 97 13.19 4.44 1.19
CA ILE A 97 13.56 5.29 0.04
C ILE A 97 12.98 6.72 0.11
N GLY A 98 12.37 7.10 1.25
CA GLY A 98 11.92 8.47 1.52
C GLY A 98 10.46 8.79 1.16
N VAL A 99 9.60 7.78 0.97
CA VAL A 99 8.17 7.94 0.69
C VAL A 99 7.36 7.74 1.97
N LEU A 100 6.34 8.57 2.21
CA LEU A 100 5.39 8.32 3.29
C LEU A 100 4.69 6.99 3.06
N SER A 101 4.75 6.09 4.05
CA SER A 101 4.23 4.73 3.89
C SER A 101 3.58 4.22 5.19
N PRO A 102 2.50 3.40 5.10
CA PRO A 102 1.86 2.79 6.26
C PRO A 102 2.81 1.86 7.00
N LYS A 103 2.87 1.99 8.33
CA LYS A 103 3.56 0.99 9.16
C LYS A 103 2.76 -0.30 9.20
N SER A 104 3.46 -1.42 9.35
CA SER A 104 2.82 -2.71 9.52
C SER A 104 3.57 -3.62 10.48
N GLN A 105 2.87 -4.58 11.06
CA GLN A 105 3.47 -5.62 11.91
C GLN A 105 2.67 -6.91 11.81
N HIS A 106 3.35 -8.06 11.83
CA HIS A 106 2.66 -9.35 11.95
C HIS A 106 2.11 -9.54 13.35
N VAL A 107 0.91 -10.11 13.44
CA VAL A 107 0.20 -10.43 14.67
C VAL A 107 -0.41 -11.83 14.57
N PHE A 108 -0.68 -12.45 15.71
CA PHE A 108 -1.36 -13.74 15.78
C PHE A 108 -2.73 -13.56 16.40
N ILE A 109 -3.79 -13.94 15.69
CA ILE A 109 -5.16 -13.62 16.14
C ILE A 109 -5.98 -14.87 16.44
N LYS A 110 -6.91 -14.71 17.38
CA LYS A 110 -8.00 -15.66 17.67
C LYS A 110 -9.33 -14.94 17.60
N ILE A 111 -10.37 -15.64 17.16
CA ILE A 111 -11.75 -15.16 17.21
C ILE A 111 -12.57 -16.21 17.99
N ASN A 112 -13.23 -15.79 19.07
CA ASN A 112 -14.03 -16.65 19.94
C ASN A 112 -13.25 -17.88 20.45
N GLY A 113 -11.96 -17.69 20.77
CA GLY A 113 -11.05 -18.74 21.24
C GLY A 113 -10.47 -19.63 20.15
N GLN A 114 -10.92 -19.52 18.90
CA GLN A 114 -10.39 -20.26 17.76
C GLN A 114 -9.26 -19.48 17.08
N ILE A 115 -8.12 -20.13 16.92
CA ILE A 115 -6.97 -19.56 16.20
C ILE A 115 -7.37 -19.28 14.75
N GLN A 116 -7.13 -18.05 14.29
CA GLN A 116 -7.24 -17.69 12.88
C GLN A 116 -5.86 -17.57 12.21
N GLY A 117 -4.79 -17.57 12.99
CA GLY A 117 -3.42 -17.64 12.47
C GLY A 117 -2.70 -16.30 12.43
N VAL A 118 -1.71 -16.21 11.54
CA VAL A 118 -0.86 -15.02 11.34
C VAL A 118 -1.55 -14.02 10.42
N TYR A 119 -1.54 -12.74 10.80
CA TYR A 119 -2.09 -11.63 10.03
C TYR A 119 -1.08 -10.50 9.94
N LEU A 120 -1.18 -9.67 8.90
CA LEU A 120 -0.49 -8.40 8.83
C LEU A 120 -1.41 -7.29 9.34
N GLN A 121 -1.06 -6.66 10.46
CA GLN A 121 -1.71 -5.44 10.92
C GLN A 121 -1.12 -4.25 10.16
N LEU A 122 -1.96 -3.54 9.40
CA LEU A 122 -1.60 -2.36 8.62
C LEU A 122 -2.17 -1.09 9.26
N GLU A 123 -1.35 -0.06 9.34
CA GLU A 123 -1.76 1.29 9.75
C GLU A 123 -2.80 1.86 8.78
N SER A 124 -3.88 2.44 9.30
CA SER A 124 -4.82 3.24 8.50
C SER A 124 -4.16 4.57 8.13
N VAL A 125 -4.17 4.92 6.84
CA VAL A 125 -3.68 6.22 6.35
C VAL A 125 -4.77 7.27 6.56
N ASP A 126 -4.86 7.77 7.79
CA ASP A 126 -5.88 8.73 8.23
C ASP A 126 -5.27 9.95 8.94
N GLU A 127 -6.09 10.76 9.61
CA GLU A 127 -5.60 11.94 10.33
C GLU A 127 -4.62 11.58 11.47
N ASN A 128 -4.68 10.35 12.00
CA ASN A 128 -3.73 9.87 13.00
C ASN A 128 -2.41 9.43 12.36
N PHE A 129 -2.42 8.90 11.13
CA PHE A 129 -1.20 8.66 10.37
C PHE A 129 -0.36 9.93 10.25
N LEU A 130 -1.00 11.05 9.92
CA LEU A 130 -0.37 12.38 9.83
C LEU A 130 0.10 12.84 11.21
N LYS A 131 -0.80 12.84 12.19
CA LYS A 131 -0.52 13.31 13.55
C LYS A 131 0.64 12.55 14.21
N ASN A 132 0.70 11.23 14.04
CA ASN A 132 1.74 10.39 14.64
C ASN A 132 3.12 10.62 14.00
N ARG A 133 3.18 11.25 12.82
CA ARG A 133 4.41 11.66 12.13
C ARG A 133 4.73 13.14 12.31
N GLY A 134 3.91 13.89 13.06
CA GLY A 134 4.05 15.34 13.19
C GLY A 134 3.86 16.08 11.86
N LEU A 135 3.14 15.48 10.91
CA LEU A 135 2.85 16.11 9.63
C LEU A 135 1.72 17.13 9.77
N PRO A 136 1.71 18.18 8.93
CA PRO A 136 0.63 19.13 8.88
C PRO A 136 -0.73 18.47 8.60
N SER A 137 -1.81 19.15 9.01
CA SER A 137 -3.15 18.77 8.57
C SER A 137 -3.28 18.89 7.05
N GLY A 138 -4.33 18.29 6.52
CA GLY A 138 -4.57 18.30 5.10
C GLY A 138 -5.68 17.34 4.71
N SER A 139 -5.61 16.87 3.48
CA SER A 139 -6.59 15.94 2.93
C SER A 139 -5.93 14.63 2.55
N ILE A 140 -6.62 13.51 2.78
CA ILE A 140 -6.23 12.17 2.36
C ILE A 140 -7.32 11.58 1.47
N TYR A 141 -6.90 11.07 0.32
CA TYR A 141 -7.76 10.52 -0.71
C TYR A 141 -7.29 9.12 -1.09
N TYR A 142 -8.15 8.11 -1.09
CA TYR A 142 -7.77 6.76 -1.51
C TYR A 142 -8.18 6.53 -2.96
N ALA A 143 -7.26 6.03 -3.80
CA ALA A 143 -7.60 5.55 -5.13
C ALA A 143 -8.49 4.30 -5.01
N ILE A 144 -9.73 4.37 -5.52
CA ILE A 144 -10.73 3.30 -5.38
C ILE A 144 -11.22 2.72 -6.70
N ASP A 145 -10.98 3.40 -7.83
CA ASP A 145 -11.33 2.92 -9.17
C ASP A 145 -10.45 3.55 -10.27
N ASP A 146 -10.70 3.14 -11.53
CA ASP A 146 -9.94 3.51 -12.73
C ASP A 146 -9.85 5.02 -13.01
N ASP A 147 -10.71 5.85 -12.40
CA ASP A 147 -10.61 7.31 -12.54
C ASP A 147 -9.52 7.91 -11.64
N ALA A 148 -8.91 7.15 -10.73
CA ALA A 148 -7.68 7.53 -10.03
C ALA A 148 -6.42 7.37 -10.91
N ASN A 149 -6.42 7.97 -12.10
CA ASN A 149 -5.42 7.71 -13.14
C ASN A 149 -4.51 8.89 -13.48
N PHE A 150 -4.59 9.98 -12.70
CA PHE A 150 -3.89 11.26 -12.94
C PHE A 150 -4.18 11.89 -14.32
N SER A 151 -5.27 11.52 -14.99
CA SER A 151 -5.69 12.01 -16.31
C SER A 151 -6.96 12.85 -16.23
N LEU A 152 -7.19 13.65 -17.27
CA LEU A 152 -8.49 14.29 -17.51
C LEU A 152 -9.55 13.29 -18.01
N MET A 153 -9.13 12.13 -18.52
CA MET A 153 -9.99 11.20 -19.24
C MET A 153 -10.51 10.09 -18.33
N SER A 154 -11.78 9.72 -18.51
CA SER A 154 -12.35 8.47 -18.00
C SER A 154 -12.22 7.40 -19.07
N GLU A 155 -11.62 6.26 -18.72
CA GLU A 155 -11.47 5.14 -19.66
C GLU A 155 -12.82 4.50 -20.00
N ARG A 156 -13.72 4.42 -19.02
CA ARG A 156 -15.06 3.86 -19.15
C ARG A 156 -15.92 4.69 -20.10
N ASP A 157 -15.95 6.00 -19.90
CA ASP A 157 -16.81 6.91 -20.66
C ASP A 157 -16.18 7.30 -22.01
N LYS A 158 -14.87 7.08 -22.17
CA LYS A 158 -14.08 7.46 -23.35
C LYS A 158 -14.18 8.96 -23.65
N ASP A 159 -14.33 9.76 -22.60
CA ASP A 159 -14.46 11.21 -22.63
C ASP A 159 -13.75 11.83 -21.43
N VAL A 160 -13.72 13.17 -21.35
CA VAL A 160 -13.26 13.90 -20.16
C VAL A 160 -14.15 13.53 -18.98
N LYS A 161 -13.54 13.30 -17.81
CA LYS A 161 -14.27 13.04 -16.56
C LYS A 161 -15.26 14.16 -16.28
N THR A 162 -16.43 13.79 -15.76
CA THR A 162 -17.42 14.75 -15.29
C THR A 162 -16.87 15.60 -14.15
N GLU A 163 -16.09 14.98 -13.26
CA GLU A 163 -15.46 15.59 -12.10
C GLU A 163 -14.00 15.14 -12.02
N LEU A 164 -13.05 16.07 -11.93
CA LEU A 164 -11.61 15.72 -11.96
C LEU A 164 -11.12 15.06 -10.67
N PHE A 165 -11.90 15.15 -9.59
CA PHE A 165 -11.67 14.42 -8.34
C PHE A 165 -12.25 13.01 -8.34
N ALA A 166 -12.86 12.53 -9.43
CA ALA A 166 -13.40 11.18 -9.54
C ALA A 166 -12.33 10.09 -9.33
N GLY A 167 -12.77 8.94 -8.84
CA GLY A 167 -11.93 7.77 -8.53
C GLY A 167 -11.33 7.75 -7.13
N TYR A 168 -11.71 8.70 -6.27
CA TYR A 168 -11.16 8.82 -4.92
C TYR A 168 -12.20 8.74 -3.79
N GLU A 169 -11.92 7.96 -2.75
CA GLU A 169 -12.58 8.06 -1.45
C GLU A 169 -11.94 9.20 -0.64
N PHE A 170 -12.75 10.14 -0.14
CA PHE A 170 -12.31 11.27 0.67
C PHE A 170 -12.18 10.86 2.15
N LYS A 171 -11.15 10.06 2.46
CA LYS A 171 -10.92 9.45 3.77
C LYS A 171 -10.79 10.47 4.92
N TYR A 172 -10.08 11.55 4.67
CA TYR A 172 -9.94 12.69 5.59
C TYR A 172 -9.94 13.96 4.75
N SER A 173 -10.95 14.81 4.91
CA SER A 173 -11.17 15.94 4.00
C SER A 173 -11.73 17.15 4.72
N ASN A 174 -11.69 18.28 4.03
CA ASN A 174 -12.26 19.55 4.42
C ASN A 174 -12.96 20.20 3.21
N LYS A 175 -13.53 21.40 3.40
CA LYS A 175 -14.31 22.09 2.37
C LYS A 175 -13.55 22.44 1.08
N ASN A 176 -12.21 22.38 1.10
CA ASN A 176 -11.34 22.72 -0.03
C ASN A 176 -10.84 21.48 -0.78
N SER A 177 -11.08 20.28 -0.26
CA SER A 177 -10.44 19.05 -0.76
C SER A 177 -10.79 18.70 -2.21
N GLU A 178 -12.03 18.93 -2.65
CA GLU A 178 -12.47 18.65 -4.02
C GLU A 178 -11.78 19.58 -5.03
N GLU A 179 -11.72 20.88 -4.70
CA GLU A 179 -11.09 21.90 -5.54
C GLU A 179 -9.57 21.66 -5.62
N GLN A 180 -8.91 21.39 -4.50
CA GLN A 180 -7.47 21.10 -4.45
C GLN A 180 -7.10 19.90 -5.34
N LEU A 181 -7.87 18.81 -5.25
CA LEU A 181 -7.63 17.61 -6.06
C LEU A 181 -7.93 17.86 -7.54
N SER A 182 -9.01 18.57 -7.85
CA SER A 182 -9.36 18.94 -9.22
C SER A 182 -8.32 19.84 -9.87
N GLU A 183 -7.84 20.84 -9.13
CA GLU A 183 -6.78 21.75 -9.58
C GLU A 183 -5.49 20.98 -9.84
N PHE A 184 -5.06 20.10 -8.93
CA PHE A 184 -3.89 19.27 -9.14
C PHE A 184 -4.01 18.39 -10.39
N VAL A 185 -5.11 17.65 -10.56
CA VAL A 185 -5.34 16.81 -11.74
C VAL A 185 -5.37 17.65 -13.00
N PHE A 186 -6.02 18.82 -12.97
CA PHE A 186 -6.06 19.74 -14.10
C PHE A 186 -4.66 20.21 -14.50
N GLN A 187 -3.89 20.77 -13.57
CA GLN A 187 -2.58 21.35 -13.83
C GLN A 187 -1.55 20.28 -14.24
N ALA A 188 -1.62 19.09 -13.65
CA ALA A 188 -0.80 17.94 -14.07
C ALA A 188 -0.97 17.60 -15.56
N ASN A 189 -2.14 17.89 -16.14
CA ASN A 189 -2.47 17.59 -17.53
C ASN A 189 -2.38 18.80 -18.47
N THR A 190 -2.66 20.02 -18.01
CA THR A 190 -2.82 21.19 -18.90
C THR A 190 -1.62 22.13 -18.94
N LEU A 191 -0.74 22.11 -17.94
CA LEU A 191 0.52 22.86 -18.00
C LEU A 191 1.28 22.51 -19.29
N SER A 192 1.88 23.48 -19.96
CA SER A 192 2.65 23.20 -21.18
C SER A 192 3.96 22.49 -20.83
N ARG A 193 4.59 21.80 -21.80
CA ARG A 193 5.94 21.23 -21.59
C ARG A 193 6.96 22.29 -21.19
N ALA A 194 6.83 23.52 -21.71
CA ALA A 194 7.76 24.62 -21.42
C ALA A 194 7.59 25.18 -20.00
N ASP A 195 6.37 25.12 -19.45
CA ASP A 195 6.06 25.65 -18.12
C ASP A 195 6.15 24.58 -17.02
N TYR A 196 6.11 23.30 -17.40
CA TYR A 196 5.99 22.18 -16.47
C TYR A 196 7.05 22.20 -15.35
N GLU A 197 8.32 22.40 -15.69
CA GLU A 197 9.43 22.45 -14.73
C GLU A 197 9.22 23.53 -13.65
N LYS A 198 8.66 24.68 -14.02
CA LYS A 198 8.50 25.84 -13.14
C LYS A 198 7.21 25.79 -12.32
N GLU A 199 6.17 25.16 -12.87
CA GLU A 199 4.80 25.31 -12.38
C GLU A 199 4.30 24.06 -11.66
N ILE A 200 4.70 22.84 -12.05
CA ILE A 200 4.15 21.62 -11.44
C ILE A 200 4.49 21.50 -9.95
N GLY A 201 5.65 22.04 -9.55
CA GLY A 201 6.10 22.09 -8.17
C GLY A 201 5.26 22.98 -7.24
N LYS A 202 4.26 23.70 -7.78
CA LYS A 202 3.26 24.44 -6.99
C LYS A 202 2.12 23.55 -6.50
N PHE A 203 1.97 22.37 -7.08
CA PHE A 203 0.87 21.43 -6.79
C PHE A 203 1.38 20.06 -6.35
N LEU A 204 2.60 19.67 -6.75
CA LEU A 204 3.16 18.35 -6.50
C LEU A 204 4.53 18.45 -5.84
N HIS A 205 4.76 17.64 -4.81
CA HIS A 205 6.09 17.39 -4.31
C HIS A 205 6.83 16.42 -5.25
N VAL A 206 7.46 16.97 -6.31
CA VAL A 206 8.04 16.17 -7.42
C VAL A 206 9.01 15.08 -6.94
N ASP A 207 9.92 15.38 -6.01
CA ASP A 207 10.87 14.38 -5.51
C ASP A 207 10.19 13.17 -4.86
N LYS A 208 9.22 13.40 -3.97
CA LYS A 208 8.43 12.34 -3.34
C LYS A 208 7.61 11.54 -4.35
N TYR A 209 7.07 12.19 -5.38
CA TYR A 209 6.40 11.49 -6.47
C TYR A 209 7.36 10.58 -7.23
N LEU A 210 8.54 11.07 -7.60
CA LEU A 210 9.55 10.29 -8.32
C LEU A 210 10.12 9.14 -7.46
N ARG A 211 10.24 9.33 -6.14
CA ARG A 211 10.60 8.25 -5.20
C ARG A 211 9.49 7.21 -5.08
N TRP A 212 8.22 7.63 -5.05
CA TRP A 212 7.08 6.70 -5.12
C TRP A 212 7.11 5.92 -6.42
N LEU A 213 7.29 6.59 -7.57
CA LEU A 213 7.39 5.95 -8.87
C LEU A 213 8.52 4.92 -8.88
N ALA A 214 9.71 5.27 -8.37
CA ALA A 214 10.83 4.35 -8.20
C ALA A 214 10.44 3.14 -7.34
N GLY A 215 9.73 3.35 -6.22
CA GLY A 215 9.22 2.27 -5.38
C GLY A 215 8.32 1.29 -6.14
N VAL A 216 7.41 1.78 -7.00
CA VAL A 216 6.58 0.94 -7.87
C VAL A 216 7.48 0.14 -8.84
N ILE A 217 8.49 0.77 -9.43
CA ILE A 217 9.43 0.13 -10.36
C ILE A 217 10.25 -0.97 -9.68
N PHE A 218 10.74 -0.76 -8.46
CA PHE A 218 11.55 -1.73 -7.74
C PHE A 218 10.73 -2.91 -7.19
N THR A 219 9.53 -2.65 -6.69
CA THR A 219 8.65 -3.69 -6.12
C THR A 219 7.85 -4.45 -7.19
N GLN A 220 7.66 -3.82 -8.36
CA GLN A 220 6.81 -4.28 -9.47
C GLN A 220 5.34 -4.54 -9.09
N ASN A 221 4.70 -3.59 -8.42
CA ASN A 221 3.23 -3.58 -8.39
C ASN A 221 2.71 -3.12 -9.76
N PHE A 222 2.24 -4.07 -10.58
CA PHE A 222 1.79 -3.80 -11.96
C PHE A 222 0.57 -2.89 -12.04
N ASP A 223 -0.24 -2.84 -10.98
CA ASP A 223 -1.43 -1.99 -10.86
C ASP A 223 -1.16 -0.71 -10.03
N GLY A 224 0.08 -0.54 -9.56
CA GLY A 224 0.45 0.51 -8.61
C GLY A 224 0.48 1.94 -9.16
N PHE A 225 0.21 2.16 -10.46
CA PHE A 225 0.31 3.48 -11.09
C PHE A 225 -1.01 4.26 -11.11
N VAL A 226 -2.13 3.55 -11.05
CA VAL A 226 -3.51 4.08 -11.10
C VAL A 226 -4.42 3.46 -10.03
N HIS A 227 -3.90 2.49 -9.26
CA HIS A 227 -4.52 1.95 -8.05
C HIS A 227 -3.46 1.81 -6.95
N ASN A 228 -3.85 1.27 -5.80
CA ASN A 228 -2.90 0.87 -4.75
C ASN A 228 -2.13 2.07 -4.18
N TYR A 229 -2.78 3.23 -4.06
CA TYR A 229 -2.21 4.40 -3.42
C TYR A 229 -3.26 5.29 -2.75
N ALA A 230 -2.77 6.14 -1.86
CA ALA A 230 -3.46 7.30 -1.33
C ALA A 230 -2.73 8.58 -1.74
N LEU A 231 -3.47 9.68 -1.88
CA LEU A 231 -2.92 11.02 -2.00
C LEU A 231 -2.99 11.72 -0.65
N TYR A 232 -1.94 12.46 -0.32
CA TYR A 232 -1.93 13.42 0.79
C TYR A 232 -1.69 14.82 0.23
N HIS A 233 -2.65 15.72 0.45
CA HIS A 233 -2.45 17.14 0.26
C HIS A 233 -2.02 17.77 1.58
N ASN A 234 -0.82 18.34 1.63
CA ASN A 234 -0.31 19.03 2.80
C ASN A 234 -0.74 20.51 2.78
N ASP A 235 -1.55 20.95 3.74
CA ASP A 235 -2.09 22.32 3.78
C ASP A 235 -1.07 23.41 4.15
N GLU A 236 0.10 23.04 4.68
CA GLU A 236 1.19 24.02 4.92
C GLU A 236 2.00 24.28 3.66
N THR A 237 2.27 23.25 2.85
CA THR A 237 3.04 23.39 1.60
C THR A 237 2.17 23.63 0.38
N ASN A 238 0.87 23.31 0.45
CA ASN A 238 -0.08 23.19 -0.67
C ASN A 238 0.39 22.20 -1.75
N LEU A 239 1.00 21.09 -1.33
CA LEU A 239 1.54 20.09 -2.27
C LEU A 239 0.91 18.73 -2.03
N PHE A 240 0.69 18.02 -3.13
CA PHE A 240 0.38 16.60 -3.14
C PHE A 240 1.64 15.74 -3.04
N GLU A 241 1.50 14.61 -2.36
CA GLU A 241 2.42 13.47 -2.41
C GLU A 241 1.63 12.16 -2.40
N VAL A 242 2.27 11.06 -2.82
CA VAL A 242 1.64 9.75 -3.00
C VAL A 242 2.13 8.77 -1.93
N ILE A 243 1.20 8.02 -1.36
CA ILE A 243 1.43 7.02 -0.30
C ILE A 243 1.02 5.64 -0.84
N PRO A 244 1.89 4.61 -0.82
CA PRO A 244 1.54 3.28 -1.32
C PRO A 244 0.54 2.56 -0.40
N TRP A 245 -0.29 1.69 -0.99
CA TRP A 245 -1.24 0.83 -0.29
C TRP A 245 -1.41 -0.49 -1.06
N ASP A 246 -1.61 -1.63 -0.40
CA ASP A 246 -1.84 -2.95 -1.06
C ASP A 246 -0.70 -3.41 -2.00
N TYR A 247 0.45 -3.76 -1.43
CA TYR A 247 1.68 -4.13 -2.17
C TYR A 247 2.09 -5.60 -1.98
N ASP A 248 1.15 -6.52 -1.87
CA ASP A 248 1.40 -7.97 -1.79
C ASP A 248 1.78 -8.59 -3.15
N ALA A 249 1.20 -8.10 -4.25
CA ALA A 249 1.49 -8.52 -5.63
C ALA A 249 2.81 -7.94 -6.17
N THR A 250 3.92 -8.28 -5.52
CA THR A 250 5.24 -7.69 -5.72
C THR A 250 6.35 -8.74 -5.58
N TRP A 251 7.62 -8.33 -5.69
CA TRP A 251 8.80 -9.18 -5.42
C TRP A 251 8.74 -10.54 -6.14
N GLY A 252 8.45 -10.51 -7.43
CA GLY A 252 8.44 -11.69 -8.29
C GLY A 252 7.11 -12.42 -8.40
N ARG A 253 6.03 -11.96 -7.75
CA ARG A 253 4.67 -12.52 -7.95
C ARG A 253 3.68 -11.48 -8.45
N ASP A 254 2.68 -11.92 -9.19
CA ASP A 254 1.56 -11.10 -9.66
C ASP A 254 0.34 -11.15 -8.72
N VAL A 255 -0.72 -10.41 -9.07
CA VAL A 255 -1.99 -10.34 -8.30
C VAL A 255 -2.74 -11.67 -8.20
N GLN A 256 -2.40 -12.66 -9.02
CA GLN A 256 -2.94 -14.02 -8.94
C GLN A 256 -2.03 -14.95 -8.11
N GLY A 257 -0.99 -14.41 -7.49
CA GLY A 257 0.01 -15.16 -6.72
C GLY A 257 0.98 -15.96 -7.59
N ARG A 258 1.02 -15.74 -8.92
CA ARG A 258 1.85 -16.52 -9.85
C ARG A 258 3.27 -15.92 -9.93
N PRO A 259 4.32 -16.74 -10.07
CA PRO A 259 5.65 -16.24 -10.37
C PRO A 259 5.68 -15.47 -11.70
N LEU A 260 6.41 -14.36 -11.74
CA LEU A 260 6.74 -13.66 -12.98
C LEU A 260 7.74 -14.49 -13.79
N ASN A 261 7.45 -14.73 -15.06
CA ASN A 261 8.34 -15.39 -16.00
C ASN A 261 9.23 -14.35 -16.68
N HIS A 262 8.64 -13.60 -17.61
CA HIS A 262 9.28 -12.55 -18.41
C HIS A 262 8.51 -11.24 -18.36
N GLU A 263 7.45 -11.18 -17.55
CA GLU A 263 6.67 -9.99 -17.28
C GLU A 263 7.54 -8.99 -16.51
N TYR A 264 7.57 -7.74 -16.99
CA TYR A 264 8.32 -6.67 -16.36
C TYR A 264 7.60 -5.33 -16.52
N ILE A 265 7.94 -4.41 -15.65
CA ILE A 265 7.56 -3.00 -15.74
C ILE A 265 8.75 -2.22 -16.29
N ARG A 266 8.55 -1.44 -17.36
CA ARG A 266 9.60 -0.53 -17.88
C ARG A 266 9.97 0.53 -16.85
N ILE A 267 11.20 1.04 -16.87
CA ILE A 267 11.69 1.93 -15.81
C ILE A 267 10.96 3.28 -15.76
N GLN A 268 10.33 3.72 -16.84
CA GLN A 268 9.54 4.97 -16.87
C GLN A 268 8.19 4.83 -16.15
N GLY A 269 7.74 3.60 -15.88
CA GLY A 269 6.42 3.34 -15.34
C GLY A 269 5.28 3.71 -16.30
N TYR A 270 4.13 4.00 -15.69
CA TYR A 270 2.86 4.30 -16.35
C TYR A 270 2.14 5.48 -15.68
N ASN A 271 0.92 5.77 -16.14
CA ASN A 271 0.11 6.97 -15.89
C ASN A 271 0.60 8.25 -16.59
N THR A 272 -0.32 9.20 -16.76
CA THR A 272 -0.07 10.44 -17.51
C THR A 272 0.93 11.34 -16.81
N LEU A 273 0.83 11.50 -15.48
CA LEU A 273 1.72 12.38 -14.72
C LEU A 273 3.19 11.94 -14.81
N SER A 274 3.47 10.64 -14.72
CA SER A 274 4.81 10.08 -14.90
C SER A 274 5.37 10.41 -16.28
N ALA A 275 4.59 10.20 -17.34
CA ALA A 275 5.02 10.52 -18.70
C ALA A 275 5.34 12.02 -18.85
N ARG A 276 4.50 12.89 -18.31
CA ARG A 276 4.66 14.35 -18.39
C ARG A 276 5.88 14.84 -17.63
N LEU A 277 6.17 14.29 -16.45
CA LEU A 277 7.41 14.57 -15.71
C LEU A 277 8.63 14.08 -16.49
N LEU A 278 8.59 12.85 -17.02
CA LEU A 278 9.70 12.24 -17.74
C LEU A 278 9.89 12.75 -19.19
N ASP A 279 9.09 13.74 -19.62
CA ASP A 279 9.35 14.55 -20.81
C ASP A 279 10.23 15.78 -20.54
N ILE A 280 10.47 16.11 -19.25
CA ILE A 280 11.25 17.25 -18.79
C ILE A 280 12.67 16.80 -18.44
N PRO A 281 13.72 17.32 -19.09
CA PRO A 281 15.10 16.86 -18.88
C PRO A 281 15.57 16.87 -17.43
N VAL A 282 15.21 17.91 -16.66
CA VAL A 282 15.61 18.02 -15.24
C VAL A 282 14.97 16.92 -14.40
N PHE A 283 13.68 16.63 -14.59
CA PHE A 283 12.99 15.57 -13.85
C PHE A 283 13.39 14.17 -14.30
N ARG A 284 13.68 13.95 -15.60
CA ARG A 284 14.28 12.69 -16.09
C ARG A 284 15.61 12.41 -15.39
N LYS A 285 16.49 13.41 -15.33
CA LYS A 285 17.79 13.29 -14.66
C LYS A 285 17.64 13.08 -13.15
N GLN A 286 16.71 13.79 -12.50
CA GLN A 286 16.40 13.59 -11.09
C GLN A 286 15.91 12.15 -10.84
N TYR A 287 14.99 11.65 -11.66
CA TYR A 287 14.47 10.30 -11.55
C TYR A 287 15.55 9.24 -11.76
N ARG A 288 16.42 9.40 -12.76
CA ARG A 288 17.58 8.53 -12.96
C ARG A 288 18.47 8.50 -11.71
N SER A 289 18.75 9.67 -11.13
CA SER A 289 19.58 9.79 -9.92
C SER A 289 18.95 9.06 -8.74
N ILE A 290 17.62 9.13 -8.58
CA ILE A 290 16.87 8.38 -7.56
C ILE A 290 17.00 6.87 -7.78
N LEU A 291 16.88 6.39 -9.02
CA LEU A 291 17.05 4.96 -9.32
C LEU A 291 18.49 4.48 -9.03
N GLU A 292 19.50 5.30 -9.37
CA GLU A 292 20.91 5.02 -9.07
C GLU A 292 21.17 4.98 -7.56
N GLU A 293 20.70 5.97 -6.81
CA GLU A 293 20.76 6.02 -5.33
C GLU A 293 20.17 4.73 -4.71
N ILE A 294 18.96 4.36 -5.11
CA ILE A 294 18.28 3.18 -4.56
C ILE A 294 18.97 1.87 -4.95
N LEU A 295 19.57 1.79 -6.15
CA LEU A 295 20.37 0.63 -6.57
C LEU A 295 21.68 0.50 -5.78
N GLU A 296 22.24 1.60 -5.29
CA GLU A 296 23.47 1.60 -4.48
C GLU A 296 23.19 1.30 -3.01
N GLU A 297 22.05 1.76 -2.49
CA GLU A 297 21.73 1.69 -1.07
C GLU A 297 20.70 0.58 -0.74
N GLN A 298 19.41 0.80 -1.01
CA GLN A 298 18.33 -0.01 -0.45
C GLN A 298 18.04 -1.28 -1.27
N PHE A 299 18.01 -1.22 -2.60
CA PHE A 299 17.58 -2.35 -3.44
C PHE A 299 18.72 -3.35 -3.71
N THR A 300 19.48 -3.71 -2.68
CA THR A 300 20.58 -4.67 -2.73
C THR A 300 20.23 -5.96 -1.97
N VAL A 301 20.78 -7.09 -2.39
CA VAL A 301 20.61 -8.38 -1.68
C VAL A 301 21.05 -8.25 -0.22
N SER A 302 22.21 -7.60 0.02
CA SER A 302 22.76 -7.37 1.35
C SER A 302 21.89 -6.52 2.26
N PHE A 303 21.04 -5.64 1.71
CA PHE A 303 20.14 -4.80 2.49
C PHE A 303 18.76 -5.45 2.68
N MET A 304 18.21 -6.07 1.62
CA MET A 304 16.85 -6.59 1.63
C MET A 304 16.74 -7.98 2.25
N MET A 305 17.67 -8.89 1.98
CA MET A 305 17.55 -10.28 2.44
C MET A 305 17.58 -10.42 3.97
N PRO A 306 18.38 -9.66 4.75
CA PRO A 306 18.26 -9.70 6.21
C PRO A 306 16.87 -9.30 6.73
N LYS A 307 16.14 -8.42 6.02
CA LYS A 307 14.76 -8.07 6.37
C LYS A 307 13.81 -9.21 6.04
N VAL A 308 13.96 -9.83 4.86
CA VAL A 308 13.18 -11.01 4.43
C VAL A 308 13.33 -12.13 5.44
N GLU A 309 14.57 -12.52 5.75
CA GLU A 309 14.91 -13.58 6.69
C GLU A 309 14.37 -13.28 8.09
N GLY A 310 14.56 -12.06 8.60
CA GLY A 310 14.06 -11.65 9.90
C GLY A 310 12.53 -11.69 10.00
N LEU A 311 11.82 -11.28 8.94
CA LEU A 311 10.37 -11.39 8.88
C LEU A 311 9.93 -12.86 8.85
N CYS A 312 10.51 -13.67 7.98
CA CYS A 312 10.19 -15.09 7.86
C CYS A 312 10.43 -15.85 9.16
N GLU A 313 11.60 -15.66 9.80
CA GLU A 313 11.93 -16.26 11.09
C GLU A 313 10.92 -15.88 12.18
N SER A 314 10.48 -14.62 12.20
CA SER A 314 9.57 -14.13 13.23
C SER A 314 8.17 -14.77 13.17
N ILE A 315 7.70 -15.15 11.98
CA ILE A 315 6.34 -15.68 11.77
C ILE A 315 6.30 -17.20 11.62
N ARG A 316 7.38 -17.84 11.16
CA ARG A 316 7.40 -19.29 10.88
C ARG A 316 6.89 -20.17 12.04
N PRO A 317 7.26 -19.94 13.32
CA PRO A 317 6.73 -20.74 14.43
C PRO A 317 5.22 -20.59 14.66
N TYR A 318 4.64 -19.46 14.22
CA TYR A 318 3.21 -19.18 14.31
C TYR A 318 2.45 -19.75 13.11
N LEU A 319 3.09 -19.86 11.94
CA LEU A 319 2.51 -20.52 10.77
C LEU A 319 2.27 -22.02 10.99
N LEU A 320 3.12 -22.68 11.81
CA LEU A 320 2.87 -24.06 12.27
C LEU A 320 1.56 -24.20 13.07
N GLN A 321 1.13 -23.13 13.74
CA GLN A 321 -0.08 -23.09 14.56
C GLN A 321 -1.28 -22.52 13.79
N ASP A 322 -1.04 -21.96 12.60
CA ASP A 322 -2.06 -21.37 11.74
C ASP A 322 -2.80 -22.49 11.00
N PRO A 323 -4.12 -22.65 11.22
CA PRO A 323 -4.89 -23.75 10.63
C PRO A 323 -4.95 -23.69 9.10
N TYR A 324 -4.66 -22.54 8.49
CA TYR A 324 -4.71 -22.30 7.06
C TYR A 324 -3.34 -22.38 6.37
N MET A 325 -2.23 -22.30 7.14
CA MET A 325 -0.86 -22.22 6.62
C MET A 325 0.04 -23.40 6.99
N LYS A 326 -0.31 -24.19 8.01
CA LYS A 326 0.53 -25.30 8.52
C LYS A 326 0.98 -26.31 7.46
N GLU A 327 0.21 -26.51 6.39
CA GLU A 327 0.49 -27.46 5.31
C GLU A 327 1.31 -26.84 4.17
N LYS A 328 1.55 -25.52 4.19
CA LYS A 328 2.21 -24.76 3.13
C LYS A 328 3.60 -24.25 3.52
N LEU A 329 4.19 -24.78 4.60
CA LEU A 329 5.48 -24.29 5.09
C LEU A 329 6.63 -24.47 4.11
N GLU A 330 6.63 -25.55 3.33
CA GLU A 330 7.67 -25.76 2.32
C GLU A 330 7.62 -24.67 1.25
N THR A 331 6.42 -24.32 0.77
CA THR A 331 6.24 -23.19 -0.16
C THR A 331 6.67 -21.87 0.47
N PHE A 332 6.27 -21.62 1.73
CA PHE A 332 6.67 -20.41 2.46
C PHE A 332 8.20 -20.30 2.61
N ASP A 333 8.88 -21.40 2.95
CA ASP A 333 10.33 -21.42 3.15
C ASP A 333 11.11 -21.14 1.83
N GLN A 334 10.52 -21.47 0.67
CA GLN A 334 11.12 -21.21 -0.65
C GLN A 334 10.97 -19.75 -1.12
N GLU A 335 10.10 -18.95 -0.49
CA GLU A 335 9.85 -17.58 -0.96
C GLU A 335 11.04 -16.64 -0.74
N ALA A 336 11.91 -16.91 0.23
CA ALA A 336 13.11 -16.10 0.46
C ALA A 336 14.07 -16.17 -0.76
N ASP A 337 14.33 -17.38 -1.26
CA ASP A 337 15.16 -17.60 -2.45
C ASP A 337 14.54 -16.97 -3.70
N MET A 338 13.20 -17.03 -3.83
CA MET A 338 12.48 -16.39 -4.93
C MET A 338 12.64 -14.86 -4.91
N ILE A 339 12.56 -14.24 -3.72
CA ILE A 339 12.74 -12.79 -3.56
C ILE A 339 14.19 -12.38 -3.84
N ASP A 340 15.18 -13.17 -3.40
CA ASP A 340 16.60 -12.93 -3.74
C ASP A 340 16.83 -12.98 -5.25
N GLU A 341 16.34 -14.03 -5.92
CA GLU A 341 16.45 -14.15 -7.38
C GLU A 341 15.77 -12.98 -8.09
N TYR A 342 14.58 -12.56 -7.62
CA TYR A 342 13.88 -11.39 -8.12
C TYR A 342 14.72 -10.12 -8.01
N ILE A 343 15.33 -9.85 -6.84
CA ILE A 343 16.17 -8.66 -6.61
C ILE A 343 17.31 -8.64 -7.63
N ASN A 344 18.04 -9.74 -7.79
CA ASN A 344 19.15 -9.83 -8.73
C ASN A 344 18.71 -9.59 -10.19
N LYS A 345 17.63 -10.24 -10.63
CA LYS A 345 17.06 -10.07 -11.97
C LYS A 345 16.59 -8.63 -12.21
N ARG A 346 15.89 -8.04 -11.23
CA ARG A 346 15.32 -6.70 -11.34
C ARG A 346 16.40 -5.62 -11.33
N ARG A 347 17.42 -5.77 -10.48
CA ARG A 347 18.62 -4.90 -10.49
C ARG A 347 19.26 -4.85 -11.86
N LYS A 348 19.55 -6.02 -12.43
CA LYS A 348 20.14 -6.12 -13.77
C LYS A 348 19.26 -5.42 -14.82
N TYR A 349 17.97 -5.70 -14.82
CA TYR A 349 17.04 -5.05 -15.75
C TYR A 349 17.10 -3.52 -15.62
N ILE A 350 16.97 -2.97 -14.40
CA ILE A 350 16.95 -1.51 -14.23
C ILE A 350 18.27 -0.90 -14.68
N GLN A 351 19.41 -1.46 -14.26
CA GLN A 351 20.75 -1.00 -14.64
C GLN A 351 20.96 -1.01 -16.16
N ASP A 352 20.52 -2.07 -16.85
CA ASP A 352 20.63 -2.19 -18.30
C ASP A 352 19.81 -1.12 -19.04
N HIS A 353 18.75 -0.57 -18.43
CA HIS A 353 17.82 0.36 -19.06
C HIS A 353 17.96 1.82 -18.56
N LEU A 354 18.84 2.13 -17.59
CA LEU A 354 19.01 3.52 -17.08
C LEU A 354 19.33 4.55 -18.18
N HIS A 355 20.01 4.11 -19.24
CA HIS A 355 20.34 4.94 -20.41
C HIS A 355 19.11 5.48 -21.16
N GLU A 356 17.92 4.91 -20.95
CA GLU A 356 16.67 5.40 -21.53
C GLU A 356 16.19 6.72 -20.89
N LEU A 357 16.79 7.11 -19.76
CA LEU A 357 16.50 8.36 -19.03
C LEU A 357 17.48 9.50 -19.33
N ASP A 358 18.42 9.28 -20.26
CA ASP A 358 19.44 10.26 -20.68
C ASP A 358 18.85 11.48 -21.38
#